data_AF-L9VMU3-F1
#
_entry.id   AF-L9VMU3-F1
#
_cell.length_a   1.000
_cell.length_b   1.000
_cell.length_c   1.000
_cell.angle_alpha   90.00
_cell.angle_beta   90.00
_cell.angle_gamma   90.00
#
_symmetry.space_group_name_H-M   'P 1'
#
loop_
_entity.id
_entity.type
_entity.pdbx_description
1 polymer ?
#
loop_
_entity_poly.entity_id
_entity_poly.type
_entity_poly.pdbx_seq_one_letter_code
_entity_poly.pdbx_strand_id
1 'polypeptide(L)'
;MNHRTRVYLAVAFTVALFLGVQLGALALVDPFQEAGHQAVEDPDDPTNSAVYFGIILGATALMLVTFKYDVQWLIKAMIIGVSVMLAWFVFAELVPPVVTVGEVNALAALAALVVGAALLFYPEWYVIDATGVVMGAGAAALFGISFGLLPAILLLAVLAVYDAISVYRTEHMLDLAEGVMDLKIPVVLVIPTSLSYSYLASGSTDGVLEDDDADSDDGSTQVDGSNADAVGESSADDATPNPDDSDTDTDELSEAEQERDALFIGLGDAVIPTILVASAAYFLDVGTIDVPGIALNVPALGALVGTIAGLLVLMYMVLKGRPHAGLPLLNGGAIGGYLLGALASGLSLAAAFGL
;
A
#
# COMPACT_ATOMS: atom_id res chain seq x y z
N MET A 1 -18.05 -17.33 10.88
CA MET A 1 -18.41 -16.00 10.33
C MET A 1 -18.78 -16.19 8.87
N ASN A 2 -19.86 -15.57 8.38
CA ASN A 2 -20.23 -15.68 6.97
C ASN A 2 -19.20 -14.94 6.10
N HIS A 3 -18.92 -15.44 4.89
CA HIS A 3 -17.94 -14.89 3.95
C HIS A 3 -18.12 -13.37 3.74
N ARG A 4 -19.36 -12.91 3.54
CA ARG A 4 -19.68 -11.47 3.39
C ARG A 4 -19.22 -10.63 4.58
N THR A 5 -19.34 -11.13 5.80
CA THR A 5 -18.90 -10.40 7.00
C THR A 5 -17.39 -10.28 7.06
N ARG A 6 -16.64 -11.30 6.63
CA ARG A 6 -15.17 -11.24 6.54
C ARG A 6 -14.73 -10.17 5.55
N VAL A 7 -15.34 -10.14 4.37
CA VAL A 7 -15.05 -9.14 3.32
C VAL A 7 -15.34 -7.72 3.80
N TYR A 8 -16.49 -7.46 4.44
CA TYR A 8 -16.79 -6.13 4.96
C TYR A 8 -15.83 -5.69 6.07
N LEU A 9 -15.38 -6.62 6.93
CA LEU A 9 -14.39 -6.32 7.95
C LEU A 9 -13.02 -6.00 7.34
N ALA A 10 -12.59 -6.76 6.33
CA ALA A 10 -11.36 -6.48 5.60
C ALA A 10 -11.40 -5.09 4.96
N VAL A 11 -12.47 -4.76 4.23
CA VAL A 11 -12.66 -3.43 3.63
C VAL A 11 -12.67 -2.33 4.70
N ALA A 12 -13.40 -2.52 5.80
CA ALA A 12 -13.45 -1.55 6.88
C ALA A 12 -12.08 -1.34 7.55
N PHE A 13 -11.31 -2.42 7.70
CA PHE A 13 -9.95 -2.36 8.22
C PHE A 13 -9.00 -1.63 7.27
N THR A 14 -9.05 -1.91 5.97
CA THR A 14 -8.30 -1.15 4.95
C THR A 14 -8.61 0.34 5.02
N VAL A 15 -9.90 0.71 5.10
CA VAL A 15 -10.32 2.11 5.26
C VAL A 15 -9.75 2.71 6.55
N ALA A 16 -9.76 1.96 7.66
CA ALA A 16 -9.19 2.43 8.92
C ALA A 16 -7.67 2.68 8.83
N LEU A 17 -6.92 1.83 8.13
CA LEU A 17 -5.49 2.03 7.90
C LEU A 17 -5.23 3.31 7.07
N PHE A 18 -5.97 3.50 5.98
CA PHE A 18 -5.88 4.70 5.15
C PHE A 18 -6.24 5.97 5.92
N LEU A 19 -7.28 5.92 6.76
CA LEU A 19 -7.65 7.03 7.63
C LEU A 19 -6.57 7.28 8.70
N GLY A 20 -5.96 6.23 9.25
CA GLY A 20 -4.86 6.35 10.20
C GLY A 20 -3.66 7.10 9.61
N VAL A 21 -3.27 6.77 8.38
CA VAL A 21 -2.21 7.48 7.65
C VAL A 21 -2.60 8.94 7.40
N GLN A 22 -3.82 9.19 6.92
CA GLN A 22 -4.28 10.54 6.57
C GLN A 22 -4.42 11.46 7.79
N LEU A 23 -5.11 11.00 8.83
CA LEU A 23 -5.29 11.76 10.06
C LEU A 23 -3.97 11.93 10.80
N GLY A 24 -3.10 10.91 10.79
CA GLY A 24 -1.76 11.00 11.33
C GLY A 24 -0.91 12.04 10.61
N ALA A 25 -0.97 12.09 9.28
CA ALA A 25 -0.26 13.10 8.50
C ALA A 25 -0.74 14.51 8.82
N LEU A 26 -2.07 14.73 8.88
CA LEU A 26 -2.65 16.02 9.23
C LEU A 26 -2.32 16.47 10.66
N ALA A 27 -2.19 15.53 11.61
CA ALA A 27 -1.74 15.83 12.97
C ALA A 27 -0.25 16.22 13.05
N LEU A 28 0.54 15.85 12.04
CA LEU A 28 1.98 16.10 11.96
C LEU A 28 2.34 17.35 11.14
N VAL A 29 1.40 17.96 10.43
CA VAL A 29 1.65 19.17 9.60
C VAL A 29 2.23 20.30 10.44
N ASP A 30 1.52 20.75 11.49
CA ASP A 30 1.98 21.89 12.30
C ASP A 30 3.27 21.56 13.08
N PRO A 31 3.40 20.41 13.76
CA PRO A 31 4.64 20.08 14.47
C PRO A 31 5.86 20.01 13.54
N PHE A 32 5.72 19.44 12.33
CA PHE A 32 6.84 19.37 11.39
C PHE A 32 7.20 20.72 10.78
N GLN A 33 6.22 21.62 10.59
CA GLN A 33 6.49 22.99 10.22
C GLN A 33 7.28 23.71 11.32
N GLU A 34 6.83 23.62 12.57
CA GLU A 34 7.47 24.27 13.72
C GLU A 34 8.91 23.77 13.94
N ALA A 35 9.16 22.48 13.71
CA ALA A 35 10.48 21.87 13.78
C ALA A 35 11.38 22.18 12.55
N GLY A 36 10.84 22.84 11.51
CA GLY A 36 11.58 23.18 10.30
C GLY A 36 11.96 21.98 9.43
N HIS A 37 11.11 20.94 9.40
CA HIS A 37 11.36 19.71 8.63
C HIS A 37 11.03 19.81 7.12
N GLN A 38 10.77 21.02 6.61
CA GLN A 38 10.56 21.25 5.18
C GLN A 38 11.84 20.90 4.39
N ALA A 39 11.74 19.96 3.47
CA ALA A 39 12.90 19.38 2.79
C ALA A 39 13.41 20.19 1.58
N VAL A 40 12.62 21.14 1.09
CA VAL A 40 12.96 21.98 -0.08
C VAL A 40 12.90 23.47 0.26
N GLU A 41 13.69 24.26 -0.45
CA GLU A 41 13.78 25.72 -0.26
C GLU A 41 12.54 26.43 -0.80
N ASP A 42 12.11 26.09 -2.03
CA ASP A 42 10.93 26.64 -2.70
C ASP A 42 9.92 25.51 -2.97
N PRO A 43 8.89 25.33 -2.12
CA PRO A 43 7.90 24.27 -2.29
C PRO A 43 7.05 24.37 -3.54
N ASP A 44 6.92 25.55 -4.16
CA ASP A 44 6.05 25.79 -5.31
C ASP A 44 6.74 25.50 -6.65
N ASP A 45 8.06 25.27 -6.66
CA ASP A 45 8.80 24.93 -7.87
C ASP A 45 8.37 23.55 -8.41
N PRO A 46 7.75 23.47 -9.61
CA PRO A 46 7.34 22.19 -10.21
C PRO A 46 8.52 21.24 -10.48
N THR A 47 9.75 21.76 -10.58
CA THR A 47 10.98 20.97 -10.75
C THR A 47 11.20 20.00 -9.59
N ASN A 48 10.73 20.33 -8.38
CA ASN A 48 10.78 19.45 -7.22
C ASN A 48 10.16 18.09 -7.51
N SER A 49 9.02 18.05 -8.20
CA SER A 49 8.33 16.81 -8.57
C SER A 49 9.22 15.90 -9.42
N ALA A 50 9.94 16.49 -10.38
CA ALA A 50 10.83 15.76 -11.28
C ALA A 50 12.08 15.24 -10.56
N VAL A 51 12.68 16.06 -9.68
CA VAL A 51 13.83 15.68 -8.87
C VAL A 51 13.47 14.52 -7.95
N TYR A 52 12.35 14.60 -7.23
CA TYR A 52 11.93 13.55 -6.32
C TYR A 52 11.49 12.28 -7.05
N PHE A 53 10.82 12.39 -8.19
CA PHE A 53 10.58 11.23 -9.04
C PHE A 53 11.90 10.54 -9.43
N GLY A 54 12.93 11.31 -9.77
CA GLY A 54 14.28 10.78 -10.01
C GLY A 54 14.91 10.12 -8.78
N ILE A 55 14.75 10.69 -7.58
CA ILE A 55 15.23 10.10 -6.32
C ILE A 55 14.51 8.77 -6.04
N ILE A 56 13.19 8.71 -6.24
CA ILE A 56 12.40 7.48 -6.08
C ILE A 56 12.93 6.40 -7.04
N LEU A 57 13.14 6.73 -8.32
CA LEU A 57 13.72 5.80 -9.28
C LEU A 57 15.12 5.33 -8.86
N GLY A 58 15.95 6.24 -8.34
CA GLY A 58 17.29 5.90 -7.83
C GLY A 58 17.24 4.97 -6.62
N ALA A 59 16.35 5.22 -5.66
CA ALA A 59 16.14 4.37 -4.49
C ALA A 59 15.61 2.98 -4.89
N THR A 60 14.65 2.92 -5.83
CA THR A 60 14.15 1.67 -6.38
C THR A 60 15.25 0.92 -7.13
N ALA A 61 16.07 1.59 -7.94
CA ALA A 61 17.20 0.97 -8.61
C ALA A 61 18.23 0.41 -7.61
N LEU A 62 18.54 1.13 -6.54
CA LEU A 62 19.41 0.65 -5.47
C LEU A 62 18.83 -0.60 -4.79
N MET A 63 17.54 -0.59 -4.51
CA MET A 63 16.83 -1.72 -3.92
C MET A 63 16.85 -2.94 -4.86
N LEU A 64 16.55 -2.77 -6.15
CA LEU A 64 16.63 -3.83 -7.17
C LEU A 64 18.05 -4.39 -7.32
N VAL A 65 19.07 -3.54 -7.28
CA VAL A 65 20.47 -3.97 -7.30
C VAL A 65 20.77 -4.82 -6.07
N THR A 66 20.29 -4.42 -4.89
CA THR A 66 20.50 -5.17 -3.65
C THR A 66 19.81 -6.54 -3.69
N PHE A 67 18.59 -6.60 -4.26
CA PHE A 67 17.88 -7.85 -4.53
C PHE A 67 18.63 -8.75 -5.51
N LYS A 68 19.17 -8.18 -6.59
CA LYS A 68 19.98 -8.92 -7.57
C LYS A 68 21.21 -9.59 -6.95
N TYR A 69 21.77 -9.02 -5.89
CA TYR A 69 22.90 -9.60 -5.16
C TYR A 69 22.49 -10.47 -3.96
N ASP A 70 21.19 -10.70 -3.75
CA ASP A 70 20.60 -11.50 -2.67
C ASP A 70 21.13 -11.13 -1.27
N VAL A 71 21.38 -9.83 -1.05
CA VAL A 71 21.88 -9.33 0.23
C VAL A 71 20.71 -9.07 1.18
N GLN A 72 19.94 -10.11 1.50
CA GLN A 72 18.67 -10.04 2.24
C GLN A 72 18.79 -9.30 3.58
N TRP A 73 19.88 -9.53 4.32
CA TRP A 73 20.12 -8.86 5.60
C TRP A 73 20.28 -7.34 5.45
N LEU A 74 20.86 -6.88 4.33
CA LEU A 74 21.07 -5.45 4.06
C LEU A 74 19.74 -4.78 3.71
N ILE A 75 18.87 -5.46 2.95
CA ILE A 75 17.52 -4.97 2.63
C ILE A 75 16.71 -4.82 3.91
N LYS A 76 16.71 -5.86 4.77
CA LYS A 76 16.03 -5.83 6.07
C LYS A 76 16.60 -4.74 6.98
N ALA A 77 17.91 -4.60 7.08
CA ALA A 77 18.56 -3.56 7.88
C ALA A 77 18.24 -2.14 7.36
N MET A 78 18.25 -1.94 6.04
CA MET A 78 17.91 -0.67 5.42
C MET A 78 16.47 -0.29 5.75
N ILE A 79 15.51 -1.20 5.55
CA ILE A 79 14.11 -0.87 5.72
C ILE A 79 13.78 -0.66 7.20
N ILE A 80 14.29 -1.48 8.10
CA ILE A 80 14.14 -1.25 9.55
C ILE A 80 14.81 0.06 9.97
N GLY A 81 15.97 0.39 9.39
CA GLY A 81 16.63 1.68 9.61
C GLY A 81 15.75 2.87 9.20
N VAL A 82 15.15 2.80 8.01
CA VAL A 82 14.19 3.82 7.55
C VAL A 82 12.95 3.87 8.44
N SER A 83 12.43 2.72 8.88
CA SER A 83 11.29 2.65 9.82
C SER A 83 11.61 3.34 11.15
N VAL A 84 12.76 3.05 11.75
CA VAL A 84 13.21 3.70 13.00
C VAL A 84 13.43 5.18 12.80
N MET A 85 14.04 5.58 11.67
CA MET A 85 14.27 6.98 11.34
C MET A 85 12.95 7.76 11.24
N LEU A 86 11.98 7.28 10.44
CA LEU A 86 10.70 7.96 10.30
C LEU A 86 9.89 7.94 11.60
N ALA A 87 9.89 6.82 12.34
CA ALA A 87 9.27 6.76 13.66
C ALA A 87 9.90 7.76 14.64
N TRP A 88 11.22 7.99 14.56
CA TRP A 88 11.89 9.03 15.33
C TRP A 88 11.38 10.43 14.97
N PHE A 89 11.30 10.80 13.69
CA PHE A 89 10.72 12.10 13.28
C PHE A 89 9.31 12.30 13.83
N VAL A 90 8.46 11.27 13.73
CA VAL A 90 7.08 11.31 14.23
C VAL A 90 7.03 11.46 15.76
N PHE A 91 7.75 10.61 16.49
CA PHE A 91 7.66 10.59 17.94
C PHE A 91 8.42 11.75 18.61
N ALA A 92 9.47 12.28 17.98
CA ALA A 92 10.19 13.44 18.51
C ALA A 92 9.24 14.64 18.68
N GLU A 93 8.32 14.82 17.74
CA GLU A 93 7.37 15.92 17.74
C GLU A 93 6.05 15.61 18.48
N LEU A 94 5.55 14.37 18.42
CA LEU A 94 4.30 14.01 19.09
C LEU A 94 4.45 13.70 20.59
N VAL A 95 5.61 13.20 21.02
CA VAL A 95 5.83 12.83 22.43
C VAL A 95 6.36 14.04 23.18
N PRO A 96 5.69 14.54 24.23
CA PRO A 96 6.20 15.65 25.01
C PRO A 96 7.58 15.33 25.60
N PRO A 97 8.56 16.26 25.56
CA PRO A 97 9.93 16.02 26.02
C PRO A 97 10.04 16.05 27.56
N VAL A 98 9.36 15.13 28.24
CA VAL A 98 9.35 15.01 29.71
C VAL A 98 10.68 14.49 30.25
N VAL A 99 11.34 13.60 29.49
CA VAL A 99 12.65 13.05 29.81
C VAL A 99 13.59 13.31 28.63
N THR A 100 14.58 14.18 28.83
CA THR A 100 15.56 14.53 27.80
C THR A 100 16.97 14.16 28.23
N VAL A 101 17.79 13.76 27.25
CA VAL A 101 19.23 13.55 27.42
C VAL A 101 19.93 14.49 26.43
N GLY A 102 20.34 15.66 26.93
CA GLY A 102 20.76 16.76 26.05
C GLY A 102 19.56 17.32 25.28
N GLU A 103 19.69 17.44 23.96
CA GLU A 103 18.62 17.90 23.05
C GLU A 103 17.68 16.76 22.61
N VAL A 104 18.01 15.51 22.97
CA VAL A 104 17.27 14.32 22.52
C VAL A 104 16.15 14.01 23.51
N ASN A 105 14.91 13.93 23.00
CA ASN A 105 13.78 13.37 23.73
C ASN A 105 13.97 11.85 23.91
N ALA A 106 14.30 11.43 25.13
CA ALA A 106 14.66 10.05 25.42
C ALA A 106 13.46 9.10 25.25
N LEU A 107 12.23 9.58 25.52
CA LEU A 107 11.03 8.78 25.34
C LEU A 107 10.71 8.54 23.86
N ALA A 108 10.84 9.58 23.03
CA ALA A 108 10.71 9.45 21.59
C ALA A 108 11.76 8.50 20.98
N ALA A 109 13.01 8.59 21.46
CA ALA A 109 14.11 7.75 21.00
C ALA A 109 13.82 6.28 21.34
N LEU A 110 13.41 6.04 22.58
CA LEU A 110 13.05 4.71 23.02
C LEU A 110 11.86 4.16 22.22
N ALA A 111 10.82 4.96 21.97
CA ALA A 111 9.67 4.54 21.18
C ALA A 111 10.06 4.14 19.75
N ALA A 112 10.89 4.95 19.08
CA ALA A 112 11.40 4.64 17.74
C ALA A 112 12.25 3.35 17.72
N LEU A 113 13.12 3.16 18.73
CA LEU A 113 13.90 1.93 18.87
C LEU A 113 13.04 0.71 19.16
N VAL A 114 11.96 0.85 19.93
CA VAL A 114 10.98 -0.21 20.19
C VAL A 114 10.29 -0.64 18.90
N VAL A 115 9.93 0.30 18.01
CA VAL A 115 9.40 -0.03 16.66
C VAL A 115 10.40 -0.89 15.89
N GLY A 116 11.67 -0.48 15.84
CA GLY A 116 12.72 -1.26 15.16
C GLY A 116 12.92 -2.64 15.78
N ALA A 117 12.95 -2.73 17.11
CA ALA A 117 13.08 -4.01 17.82
C ALA A 117 11.87 -4.93 17.57
N ALA A 118 10.65 -4.38 17.56
CA ALA A 118 9.43 -5.13 17.26
C ALA A 118 9.48 -5.70 15.83
N LEU A 119 9.87 -4.90 14.83
CA LEU A 119 10.06 -5.40 13.46
C LEU A 119 11.17 -6.46 13.34
N LEU A 120 12.25 -6.35 14.14
CA LEU A 120 13.35 -7.32 14.12
C LEU A 120 12.96 -8.67 14.72
N PHE A 121 12.33 -8.65 15.89
CA PHE A 121 12.13 -9.84 16.71
C PHE A 121 10.71 -10.40 16.65
N TYR A 122 9.73 -9.59 16.25
CA TYR A 122 8.32 -9.97 16.27
C TYR A 122 7.48 -9.26 15.19
N PRO A 123 7.77 -9.50 13.90
CA PRO A 123 7.04 -8.88 12.79
C PRO A 123 5.69 -9.58 12.53
N GLU A 124 4.76 -9.46 13.48
CA GLU A 124 3.35 -9.82 13.24
C GLU A 124 2.65 -8.75 12.41
N TRP A 125 1.55 -9.11 11.73
CA TRP A 125 0.81 -8.21 10.83
C TRP A 125 0.46 -6.86 11.47
N TYR A 126 -0.01 -6.85 12.73
CA TYR A 126 -0.37 -5.61 13.41
C TYR A 126 0.85 -4.74 13.78
N VAL A 127 2.03 -5.34 13.95
CA VAL A 127 3.28 -4.58 14.15
C VAL A 127 3.69 -3.93 12.84
N ILE A 128 3.59 -4.69 11.74
CA ILE A 128 3.88 -4.22 10.39
C ILE A 128 2.93 -3.07 10.03
N ASP A 129 1.63 -3.25 10.21
CA ASP A 129 0.60 -2.26 9.88
C ASP A 129 0.69 -1.02 10.77
N ALA A 130 0.86 -1.17 12.09
CA ALA A 130 1.02 -0.02 12.98
C ALA A 130 2.28 0.78 12.62
N THR A 131 3.37 0.09 12.30
CA THR A 131 4.60 0.75 11.83
C THR A 131 4.38 1.42 10.49
N GLY A 132 3.68 0.76 9.56
CA GLY A 132 3.29 1.31 8.27
C GLY A 132 2.47 2.58 8.41
N VAL A 133 1.48 2.61 9.31
CA VAL A 133 0.68 3.80 9.59
C VAL A 133 1.54 4.95 10.13
N VAL A 134 2.43 4.68 11.09
CA VAL A 134 3.35 5.69 11.65
C VAL A 134 4.29 6.23 10.57
N MET A 135 4.95 5.35 9.82
CA MET A 135 5.84 5.71 8.73
C MET A 135 5.11 6.48 7.64
N GLY A 136 3.92 6.02 7.27
CA GLY A 136 3.12 6.60 6.21
C GLY A 136 2.60 7.98 6.57
N ALA A 137 2.13 8.16 7.81
CA ALA A 137 1.74 9.47 8.34
C ALA A 137 2.93 10.45 8.34
N GLY A 138 4.09 10.03 8.86
CA GLY A 138 5.30 10.84 8.88
C GLY A 138 5.80 11.20 7.48
N ALA A 139 5.89 10.23 6.58
CA ALA A 139 6.32 10.47 5.20
C ALA A 139 5.34 11.39 4.46
N ALA A 140 4.04 11.15 4.56
CA ALA A 140 3.04 11.98 3.89
C ALA A 140 3.02 13.42 4.43
N ALA A 141 3.21 13.62 5.74
CA ALA A 141 3.35 14.94 6.32
C ALA A 141 4.63 15.65 5.84
N LEU A 142 5.79 14.98 5.87
CA LEU A 142 7.06 15.54 5.39
C LEU A 142 6.97 15.97 3.93
N PHE A 143 6.44 15.11 3.06
CA PHE A 143 6.23 15.46 1.65
C PHE A 143 5.14 16.51 1.47
N GLY A 144 4.08 16.46 2.27
CA GLY A 144 2.96 17.41 2.21
C GLY A 144 3.38 18.83 2.52
N ILE A 145 4.22 19.05 3.54
CA ILE A 145 4.77 20.39 3.83
C ILE A 145 5.89 20.81 2.87
N SER A 146 6.49 19.86 2.16
CA SER A 146 7.60 20.11 1.23
C SER A 146 7.15 20.33 -0.21
N PHE A 147 5.94 19.92 -0.60
CA PHE A 147 5.42 20.14 -1.94
C PHE A 147 4.20 21.03 -1.91
N GLY A 148 4.32 22.18 -2.58
CA GLY A 148 3.19 23.04 -2.90
C GLY A 148 2.14 22.29 -3.71
N LEU A 149 1.00 22.95 -3.92
CA LEU A 149 -0.18 22.34 -4.50
C LEU A 149 0.08 21.80 -5.92
N LEU A 150 0.74 22.60 -6.77
CA LEU A 150 1.06 22.20 -8.13
C LEU A 150 2.06 21.03 -8.18
N PRO A 151 3.22 21.08 -7.49
CA PRO A 151 4.12 19.92 -7.43
C PRO A 151 3.45 18.65 -6.91
N ALA A 152 2.63 18.74 -5.86
CA ALA A 152 1.91 17.59 -5.33
C ALA A 152 0.94 16.99 -6.37
N ILE A 153 0.11 17.81 -7.03
CA ILE A 153 -0.81 17.35 -8.07
C ILE A 153 -0.05 16.71 -9.25
N LEU A 154 1.06 17.31 -9.69
CA LEU A 154 1.88 16.76 -10.76
C LEU A 154 2.49 15.41 -10.38
N LEU A 155 3.03 15.28 -9.17
CA LEU A 155 3.57 14.03 -8.65
C LEU A 155 2.50 12.92 -8.65
N LEU A 156 1.33 13.21 -8.08
CA LEU A 156 0.20 12.27 -8.01
C LEU A 156 -0.27 11.85 -9.41
N ALA A 157 -0.38 12.81 -10.33
CA ALA A 157 -0.81 12.55 -11.71
C ALA A 157 0.20 11.69 -12.47
N VAL A 158 1.50 11.99 -12.36
CA VAL A 158 2.57 11.21 -13.01
C VAL A 158 2.61 9.79 -12.48
N LEU A 159 2.51 9.59 -11.17
CA LEU A 159 2.49 8.25 -10.56
C LEU A 159 1.24 7.46 -10.95
N ALA A 160 0.07 8.11 -11.00
CA ALA A 160 -1.15 7.49 -11.47
C ALA A 160 -1.04 7.05 -12.95
N VAL A 161 -0.50 7.91 -13.81
CA VAL A 161 -0.30 7.57 -15.23
C VAL A 161 0.70 6.43 -15.38
N TYR A 162 1.80 6.45 -14.61
CA TYR A 162 2.79 5.39 -14.61
C TYR A 162 2.17 4.05 -14.20
N ASP A 163 1.42 4.00 -13.11
CA ASP A 163 0.73 2.80 -12.63
C ASP A 163 -0.29 2.27 -13.65
N ALA A 164 -1.10 3.15 -14.23
CA ALA A 164 -2.05 2.77 -15.29
C ALA A 164 -1.35 2.16 -16.51
N ILE A 165 -0.22 2.73 -16.94
CA ILE A 165 0.55 2.18 -18.06
C ILE A 165 1.17 0.84 -17.66
N SER A 166 1.72 0.75 -16.44
CA SER A 166 2.36 -0.46 -15.94
C SER A 166 1.39 -1.65 -15.93
N VAL A 167 0.18 -1.42 -15.42
CA VAL A 167 -0.86 -2.46 -15.30
C VAL A 167 -1.53 -2.77 -16.62
N TYR A 168 -2.06 -1.77 -17.34
CA TYR A 168 -2.92 -2.05 -18.51
C TYR A 168 -2.18 -2.22 -19.84
N ARG A 169 -0.91 -1.78 -19.94
CA ARG A 169 -0.15 -1.86 -21.19
C ARG A 169 0.98 -2.86 -21.13
N THR A 170 1.76 -2.84 -20.05
CA THR A 170 2.99 -3.63 -20.01
C THR A 170 2.83 -4.96 -19.30
N GLU A 171 1.76 -5.16 -18.52
CA GLU A 171 1.49 -6.39 -17.73
C GLU A 171 2.69 -6.87 -16.87
N HIS A 172 3.74 -6.06 -16.77
CA HIS A 172 5.08 -6.41 -16.27
C HIS A 172 5.11 -6.64 -14.75
N MET A 173 3.98 -6.40 -14.07
CA MET A 173 3.74 -6.76 -12.69
C MET A 173 3.48 -8.26 -12.52
N LEU A 174 3.08 -8.98 -13.59
CA LEU A 174 2.84 -10.42 -13.59
C LEU A 174 4.15 -11.23 -13.74
N ASP A 175 5.16 -10.69 -14.43
CA ASP A 175 6.43 -11.41 -14.74
C ASP A 175 7.56 -11.25 -13.70
N LEU A 176 7.33 -10.56 -12.58
CA LEU A 176 8.39 -10.21 -11.59
C LEU A 176 8.27 -10.98 -10.26
N ALA A 177 7.56 -12.10 -10.26
CA ALA A 177 7.18 -12.84 -9.05
C ALA A 177 8.21 -13.85 -8.50
N GLU A 178 9.42 -13.99 -9.04
CA GLU A 178 10.37 -15.03 -8.56
C GLU A 178 11.38 -14.57 -7.48
N GLY A 179 11.44 -13.29 -7.11
CA GLY A 179 12.60 -12.76 -6.35
C GLY A 179 12.34 -12.13 -4.98
N VAL A 180 11.10 -11.89 -4.56
CA VAL A 180 10.82 -11.03 -3.39
C VAL A 180 9.70 -11.61 -2.52
N MET A 181 9.92 -12.77 -1.88
CA MET A 181 8.83 -13.44 -1.12
C MET A 181 9.11 -13.82 0.36
N ASP A 182 10.22 -13.38 0.98
CA ASP A 182 10.53 -13.81 2.36
C ASP A 182 10.73 -12.71 3.42
N LEU A 183 10.73 -11.43 3.04
CA LEU A 183 11.35 -10.42 3.90
C LEU A 183 10.47 -9.83 5.02
N LYS A 184 9.15 -10.05 5.04
CA LYS A 184 8.21 -9.60 6.10
C LYS A 184 8.43 -8.14 6.54
N ILE A 185 8.33 -7.21 5.58
CA ILE A 185 8.74 -5.81 5.76
C ILE A 185 7.53 -4.86 5.69
N PRO A 186 7.50 -3.75 6.46
CA PRO A 186 6.45 -2.71 6.41
C PRO A 186 6.48 -1.85 5.14
N VAL A 187 6.58 -2.48 3.98
CA VAL A 187 6.33 -1.87 2.65
C VAL A 187 4.93 -2.24 2.14
N VAL A 188 4.32 -3.27 2.73
CA VAL A 188 2.99 -3.78 2.42
C VAL A 188 2.16 -3.83 3.70
N LEU A 189 0.93 -3.34 3.64
CA LEU A 189 -0.08 -3.45 4.69
C LEU A 189 -0.79 -4.80 4.57
N VAL A 190 -0.98 -5.47 5.69
CA VAL A 190 -1.49 -6.84 5.78
C VAL A 190 -2.88 -6.84 6.42
N ILE A 191 -3.92 -7.05 5.61
CA ILE A 191 -5.32 -7.02 6.04
C ILE A 191 -5.82 -8.45 6.26
N PRO A 192 -5.89 -8.95 7.51
CA PRO A 192 -6.35 -10.30 7.76
C PRO A 192 -7.86 -10.44 7.49
N THR A 193 -8.28 -11.56 6.89
CA THR A 193 -9.71 -11.89 6.71
C THR A 193 -10.30 -12.59 7.93
N SER A 194 -9.45 -13.01 8.90
CA SER A 194 -9.83 -13.59 10.18
C SER A 194 -8.95 -13.09 11.34
N LEU A 195 -9.52 -12.94 12.54
CA LEU A 195 -8.79 -12.45 13.73
C LEU A 195 -7.76 -13.46 14.28
N SER A 196 -7.85 -14.72 13.88
CA SER A 196 -6.89 -15.77 14.23
C SER A 196 -5.68 -15.82 13.31
N TYR A 197 -5.62 -14.94 12.30
CA TYR A 197 -4.51 -14.88 11.37
C TYR A 197 -3.20 -14.49 12.08
N SER A 198 -2.15 -15.28 11.85
CA SER A 198 -0.78 -14.99 12.28
C SER A 198 0.11 -14.98 11.05
N TYR A 199 0.77 -13.85 10.83
CA TYR A 199 1.69 -13.64 9.71
C TYR A 199 3.02 -14.37 9.94
N LEU A 200 3.35 -14.66 11.21
CA LEU A 200 4.47 -15.52 11.55
C LEU A 200 4.20 -16.99 11.18
N ALA A 201 2.96 -17.46 11.37
CA ALA A 201 2.57 -18.84 11.10
C ALA A 201 2.24 -19.13 9.63
N SER A 202 1.71 -18.15 8.88
CA SER A 202 1.28 -18.33 7.49
C SER A 202 2.42 -18.43 6.47
N GLY A 203 3.65 -18.07 6.87
CA GLY A 203 4.87 -18.24 6.06
C GLY A 203 4.75 -17.81 4.59
N SER A 204 4.97 -16.52 4.31
CA SER A 204 5.08 -15.85 2.99
C SER A 204 3.86 -14.99 2.58
N THR A 205 4.11 -14.11 1.62
CA THR A 205 3.20 -13.15 0.98
C THR A 205 2.62 -13.71 -0.33
N ASP A 206 2.34 -15.01 -0.41
CA ASP A 206 1.91 -15.71 -1.64
C ASP A 206 0.70 -15.04 -2.34
N GLY A 207 -0.16 -14.33 -1.60
CA GLY A 207 -1.39 -13.77 -2.14
C GLY A 207 -1.27 -12.46 -2.95
N VAL A 208 -0.08 -11.99 -3.33
CA VAL A 208 0.04 -10.68 -4.04
C VAL A 208 -0.09 -10.82 -5.57
N LEU A 209 0.19 -11.96 -6.19
CA LEU A 209 0.21 -12.04 -7.67
C LEU A 209 -0.21 -13.38 -8.33
N GLU A 210 -0.71 -14.37 -7.60
CA GLU A 210 -1.21 -15.60 -8.24
C GLU A 210 -2.69 -15.47 -8.61
N ASP A 211 -2.93 -15.19 -9.90
CA ASP A 211 -4.10 -15.62 -10.68
C ASP A 211 -3.81 -15.28 -12.15
N ASP A 212 -3.14 -16.17 -12.90
CA ASP A 212 -3.33 -16.32 -14.37
C ASP A 212 -2.58 -17.52 -15.03
N ASP A 213 -2.35 -18.64 -14.33
CA ASP A 213 -1.90 -19.89 -15.00
C ASP A 213 -2.83 -21.07 -14.71
N ALA A 214 -4.03 -21.00 -15.29
CA ALA A 214 -4.85 -22.18 -15.54
C ALA A 214 -5.50 -22.07 -16.92
N ASP A 215 -4.67 -22.14 -17.96
CA ASP A 215 -5.00 -22.85 -19.22
C ASP A 215 -3.85 -22.69 -20.23
N SER A 216 -2.91 -23.62 -20.21
CA SER A 216 -2.19 -24.00 -21.44
C SER A 216 -1.84 -25.48 -21.39
N ASP A 217 -2.79 -26.27 -21.89
CA ASP A 217 -2.59 -27.58 -22.48
C ASP A 217 -1.51 -27.48 -23.58
N ASP A 218 -0.27 -27.87 -23.28
CA ASP A 218 0.72 -28.23 -24.30
C ASP A 218 1.22 -29.65 -24.07
N GLY A 219 0.52 -30.57 -24.72
CA GLY A 219 0.98 -31.92 -24.94
C GLY A 219 2.27 -31.95 -25.75
N SER A 220 3.38 -32.27 -25.10
CA SER A 220 4.51 -32.90 -25.79
C SER A 220 5.11 -34.04 -24.97
N THR A 221 4.57 -35.23 -25.25
CA THR A 221 5.18 -36.54 -25.00
C THR A 221 6.65 -36.53 -25.37
N GLN A 222 7.53 -36.74 -24.39
CA GLN A 222 8.90 -37.18 -24.62
C GLN A 222 9.07 -38.61 -24.08
N VAL A 223 9.44 -39.46 -25.02
CA VAL A 223 9.64 -40.90 -24.93
C VAL A 223 10.89 -41.17 -24.10
N ASP A 224 10.81 -42.01 -23.07
CA ASP A 224 11.87 -42.99 -22.82
C ASP A 224 11.31 -44.27 -22.21
N GLY A 225 11.81 -45.39 -22.74
CA GLY A 225 11.20 -46.70 -22.61
C GLY A 225 11.75 -47.54 -21.45
N SER A 226 10.98 -48.57 -21.08
CA SER A 226 11.50 -49.91 -20.82
C SER A 226 10.37 -50.93 -20.59
N ASN A 227 10.31 -51.92 -21.50
CA ASN A 227 10.02 -53.35 -21.31
C ASN A 227 9.16 -53.80 -20.12
N ALA A 228 8.04 -54.50 -20.37
CA ALA A 228 7.97 -55.93 -20.71
C ALA A 228 6.56 -56.52 -20.47
N ASP A 229 6.13 -57.37 -21.41
CA ASP A 229 5.24 -58.54 -21.28
C ASP A 229 3.80 -58.38 -20.71
N ALA A 230 2.74 -59.06 -21.17
CA ALA A 230 2.44 -59.87 -22.34
C ALA A 230 0.92 -60.23 -22.28
N VAL A 231 0.28 -60.36 -23.45
CA VAL A 231 -0.92 -61.18 -23.81
C VAL A 231 -2.29 -60.96 -23.13
N GLY A 232 -3.34 -60.79 -23.96
CA GLY A 232 -4.71 -61.20 -23.61
C GLY A 232 -5.82 -60.49 -24.41
N GLU A 233 -6.45 -61.20 -25.34
CA GLU A 233 -7.47 -60.74 -26.30
C GLU A 233 -8.88 -60.45 -25.73
N SER A 234 -9.58 -59.54 -26.43
CA SER A 234 -11.02 -59.45 -26.75
C SER A 234 -12.11 -59.62 -25.68
N SER A 235 -13.01 -58.63 -25.59
CA SER A 235 -14.41 -58.76 -26.05
C SER A 235 -15.19 -57.45 -25.84
N ALA A 236 -16.15 -57.22 -26.74
CA ALA A 236 -16.99 -56.04 -26.87
C ALA A 236 -18.26 -56.07 -25.98
N ASP A 237 -18.89 -54.90 -25.89
CA ASP A 237 -20.29 -54.58 -25.56
C ASP A 237 -20.83 -54.94 -24.15
N ASP A 238 -21.21 -53.93 -23.36
CA ASP A 238 -22.62 -53.53 -23.25
C ASP A 238 -22.77 -52.21 -22.47
N ALA A 239 -23.69 -51.38 -22.93
CA ALA A 239 -23.99 -50.07 -22.39
C ALA A 239 -25.07 -50.15 -21.31
N THR A 240 -24.80 -49.59 -20.13
CA THR A 240 -25.85 -49.03 -19.25
C THR A 240 -25.34 -47.74 -18.63
N PRO A 241 -26.07 -46.61 -18.73
CA PRO A 241 -25.69 -45.37 -18.05
C PRO A 241 -26.21 -45.43 -16.61
N ASN A 242 -25.31 -45.32 -15.64
CA ASN A 242 -25.65 -45.14 -14.24
C ASN A 242 -25.88 -43.63 -14.01
N PRO A 243 -27.04 -43.19 -13.51
CA PRO A 243 -27.30 -41.78 -13.23
C PRO A 243 -27.03 -41.51 -11.75
N ASP A 244 -25.76 -41.32 -11.36
CA ASP A 244 -25.45 -40.86 -10.00
C ASP A 244 -24.01 -40.34 -9.88
N ASP A 245 -23.65 -39.35 -10.71
CA ASP A 245 -22.52 -38.44 -10.42
C ASP A 245 -23.03 -37.01 -10.59
N SER A 246 -23.86 -36.60 -9.64
CA SER A 246 -24.10 -35.19 -9.36
C SER A 246 -23.10 -34.75 -8.30
N ASP A 247 -22.39 -33.68 -8.62
CA ASP A 247 -21.81 -32.72 -7.68
C ASP A 247 -20.50 -33.13 -6.99
N THR A 248 -19.37 -32.99 -7.71
CA THR A 248 -18.06 -32.77 -7.05
C THR A 248 -17.21 -31.66 -7.66
N ASP A 249 -17.55 -31.10 -8.82
CA ASP A 249 -16.71 -30.07 -9.46
C ASP A 249 -17.03 -28.62 -9.03
N THR A 250 -18.01 -28.41 -8.14
CA THR A 250 -18.37 -27.07 -7.63
C THR A 250 -17.78 -26.70 -6.28
N ASP A 251 -17.22 -27.66 -5.53
CA ASP A 251 -16.66 -27.39 -4.20
C ASP A 251 -15.16 -27.02 -4.27
N GLU A 252 -14.40 -27.55 -5.23
CA GLU A 252 -12.95 -27.27 -5.36
C GLU A 252 -12.65 -25.82 -5.80
N LEU A 253 -13.52 -25.21 -6.62
CA LEU A 253 -13.42 -23.78 -6.97
C LEU A 253 -13.74 -22.84 -5.80
N SER A 254 -14.47 -23.33 -4.79
CA SER A 254 -14.82 -22.54 -3.61
C SER A 254 -13.75 -22.58 -2.52
N GLU A 255 -12.90 -23.61 -2.50
CA GLU A 255 -11.83 -23.80 -1.52
C GLU A 255 -10.56 -23.01 -1.88
N ALA A 256 -10.23 -22.87 -3.17
CA ALA A 256 -9.12 -22.03 -3.63
C ALA A 256 -9.38 -20.52 -3.36
N GLU A 257 -10.63 -20.04 -3.49
CA GLU A 257 -11.01 -18.68 -3.07
C GLU A 257 -11.10 -18.51 -1.55
N GLN A 258 -11.11 -19.61 -0.77
CA GLN A 258 -11.11 -19.61 0.69
C GLN A 258 -9.70 -19.54 1.31
N GLU A 259 -8.64 -19.72 0.52
CA GLU A 259 -7.26 -19.82 1.02
C GLU A 259 -6.51 -18.47 1.12
N ARG A 260 -7.07 -17.38 0.58
CA ARG A 260 -6.52 -16.02 0.79
C ARG A 260 -6.92 -15.48 2.16
N ASP A 261 -6.19 -15.92 3.18
CA ASP A 261 -6.41 -15.53 4.58
C ASP A 261 -6.04 -14.06 4.90
N ALA A 262 -5.41 -13.34 3.95
CA ALA A 262 -5.12 -11.92 4.05
C ALA A 262 -5.11 -11.22 2.69
N LEU A 263 -5.47 -9.94 2.68
CA LEU A 263 -5.30 -9.01 1.55
C LEU A 263 -4.06 -8.15 1.79
N PHE A 264 -3.30 -7.89 0.73
CA PHE A 264 -2.08 -7.09 0.79
C PHE A 264 -2.24 -5.81 -0.04
N ILE A 265 -1.85 -4.67 0.52
CA ILE A 265 -1.90 -3.37 -0.16
C ILE A 265 -0.58 -2.63 0.05
N GLY A 266 -0.04 -1.99 -0.99
CA GLY A 266 1.20 -1.24 -0.86
C GLY A 266 1.06 -0.06 0.11
N LEU A 267 2.02 0.14 1.00
CA LEU A 267 2.02 1.32 1.90
C LEU A 267 2.00 2.63 1.09
N GLY A 268 2.68 2.64 -0.06
CA GLY A 268 2.70 3.78 -0.98
C GLY A 268 1.31 4.23 -1.43
N ASP A 269 0.36 3.31 -1.58
CA ASP A 269 -1.01 3.61 -2.03
C ASP A 269 -1.79 4.43 -1.01
N ALA A 270 -1.46 4.29 0.28
CA ALA A 270 -2.01 5.14 1.33
C ALA A 270 -1.24 6.47 1.45
N VAL A 271 0.09 6.44 1.27
CA VAL A 271 0.96 7.61 1.46
C VAL A 271 0.82 8.64 0.34
N ILE A 272 0.89 8.22 -0.92
CA ILE A 272 0.92 9.13 -2.09
C ILE A 272 -0.28 10.06 -2.15
N PRO A 273 -1.55 9.60 -2.11
CA PRO A 273 -2.69 10.51 -2.11
C PRO A 273 -2.73 11.41 -0.86
N THR A 274 -2.21 10.94 0.27
CA THR A 274 -2.15 11.70 1.54
C THR A 274 -1.19 12.89 1.46
N ILE A 275 -0.19 12.86 0.58
CA ILE A 275 0.69 14.02 0.33
C ILE A 275 -0.14 15.24 -0.08
N LEU A 276 -1.13 15.08 -0.96
CA LEU A 276 -2.01 16.18 -1.37
C LEU A 276 -2.94 16.62 -0.23
N VAL A 277 -3.38 15.69 0.62
CA VAL A 277 -4.19 16.00 1.81
C VAL A 277 -3.41 16.92 2.76
N ALA A 278 -2.16 16.56 3.08
CA ALA A 278 -1.29 17.34 3.95
C ALA A 278 -0.84 18.67 3.30
N SER A 279 -0.51 18.66 2.00
CA SER A 279 -0.17 19.86 1.24
C SER A 279 -1.33 20.86 1.20
N ALA A 280 -2.56 20.40 0.95
CA ALA A 280 -3.74 21.24 0.97
C ALA A 280 -4.02 21.82 2.36
N ALA A 281 -3.80 21.06 3.44
CA ALA A 281 -3.95 21.53 4.81
C ALA A 281 -2.92 22.62 5.16
N TYR A 282 -1.70 22.48 4.64
CA TYR A 282 -0.59 23.37 4.94
C TYR A 282 -0.57 24.67 4.10
N PHE A 283 -0.72 24.56 2.77
CA PHE A 283 -0.52 25.69 1.85
C PHE A 283 -1.77 26.54 1.61
N LEU A 284 -2.97 26.02 1.88
CA LEU A 284 -4.20 26.79 1.68
C LEU A 284 -4.68 27.44 2.98
N ASP A 285 -4.57 28.76 3.02
CA ASP A 285 -5.16 29.60 4.08
C ASP A 285 -6.65 29.86 3.79
N VAL A 286 -7.43 28.78 3.84
CA VAL A 286 -8.90 28.81 3.82
C VAL A 286 -9.43 28.30 5.15
N GLY A 287 -10.52 28.91 5.62
CA GLY A 287 -11.09 28.72 6.95
C GLY A 287 -10.92 27.30 7.49
N THR A 288 -10.19 27.19 8.60
CA THR A 288 -9.89 25.93 9.25
C THR A 288 -11.14 25.36 9.92
N ILE A 289 -11.23 24.03 9.91
CA ILE A 289 -12.22 23.29 10.66
C ILE A 289 -11.58 23.02 12.02
N ASP A 290 -12.17 23.55 13.09
CA ASP A 290 -11.67 23.38 14.45
C ASP A 290 -11.74 21.91 14.88
N VAL A 291 -10.67 21.17 14.64
CA VAL A 291 -10.45 19.79 15.12
C VAL A 291 -9.21 19.79 16.00
N PRO A 292 -9.32 19.45 17.30
CA PRO A 292 -8.17 19.47 18.20
C PRO A 292 -7.02 18.57 17.69
N GLY A 293 -5.85 19.17 17.48
CA GLY A 293 -4.62 18.46 17.10
C GLY A 293 -4.54 17.98 15.65
N ILE A 294 -5.39 18.49 14.75
CA ILE A 294 -5.39 18.14 13.32
C ILE A 294 -5.54 19.42 12.49
N ALA A 295 -4.57 19.69 11.62
CA ALA A 295 -4.68 20.74 10.63
C ALA A 295 -5.69 20.31 9.55
N LEU A 296 -6.93 20.79 9.63
CA LEU A 296 -7.98 20.41 8.68
C LEU A 296 -8.66 21.64 8.09
N ASN A 297 -8.71 21.70 6.76
CA ASN A 297 -9.51 22.66 6.01
C ASN A 297 -10.42 21.90 5.01
N VAL A 298 -11.37 22.61 4.41
CA VAL A 298 -12.35 22.00 3.49
C VAL A 298 -11.69 21.34 2.26
N PRO A 299 -10.65 21.92 1.61
CA PRO A 299 -9.94 21.26 0.51
C PRO A 299 -9.23 19.96 0.93
N ALA A 300 -8.54 19.95 2.07
CA ALA A 300 -7.89 18.74 2.61
C ALA A 300 -8.91 17.66 2.98
N LEU A 301 -10.05 18.05 3.57
CA LEU A 301 -11.15 17.12 3.83
C LEU A 301 -11.72 16.55 2.52
N GLY A 302 -11.88 17.39 1.50
CA GLY A 302 -12.30 16.98 0.17
C GLY A 302 -11.34 15.95 -0.43
N ALA A 303 -10.04 16.20 -0.37
CA ALA A 303 -8.99 15.28 -0.82
C ALA A 303 -9.09 13.94 -0.08
N LEU A 304 -9.19 13.98 1.25
CA LEU A 304 -9.31 12.79 2.11
C LEU A 304 -10.52 11.94 1.74
N VAL A 305 -11.71 12.56 1.67
CA VAL A 305 -12.95 11.87 1.29
C VAL A 305 -12.85 11.33 -0.14
N GLY A 306 -12.22 12.07 -1.04
CA GLY A 306 -11.95 11.65 -2.41
C GLY A 306 -11.07 10.40 -2.49
N THR A 307 -10.00 10.34 -1.71
CA THR A 307 -9.14 9.14 -1.60
C THR A 307 -9.91 7.94 -1.09
N ILE A 308 -10.73 8.10 -0.04
CA ILE A 308 -11.57 7.01 0.48
C ILE A 308 -12.61 6.55 -0.55
N ALA A 309 -13.23 7.48 -1.29
CA ALA A 309 -14.15 7.11 -2.36
C ALA A 309 -13.44 6.32 -3.47
N GLY A 310 -12.24 6.76 -3.87
CA GLY A 310 -11.39 6.05 -4.83
C GLY A 310 -11.02 4.64 -4.34
N LEU A 311 -10.65 4.52 -3.06
CA LEU A 311 -10.35 3.23 -2.41
C LEU A 311 -11.56 2.30 -2.41
N LEU A 312 -12.75 2.79 -2.08
CA LEU A 312 -13.96 1.97 -2.08
C LEU A 312 -14.32 1.48 -3.49
N VAL A 313 -14.10 2.30 -4.52
CA VAL A 313 -14.28 1.89 -5.91
C VAL A 313 -13.24 0.84 -6.30
N LEU A 314 -11.97 1.03 -5.93
CA LEU A 314 -10.90 0.06 -6.16
C LEU A 314 -11.22 -1.28 -5.49
N MET A 315 -11.55 -1.26 -4.20
CA MET A 315 -11.93 -2.47 -3.45
C MET A 315 -13.14 -3.16 -4.06
N TYR A 316 -14.14 -2.40 -4.53
CA TYR A 316 -15.28 -2.98 -5.23
C TYR A 316 -14.88 -3.70 -6.53
N MET A 317 -13.91 -3.15 -7.28
CA MET A 317 -13.41 -3.76 -8.51
C MET A 317 -12.55 -4.99 -8.24
N VAL A 318 -11.68 -4.93 -7.22
CA VAL A 318 -10.83 -6.04 -6.77
C VAL A 318 -11.69 -7.21 -6.29
N LEU A 319 -12.74 -6.95 -5.49
CA LEU A 319 -13.70 -7.97 -5.05
C LEU A 319 -14.52 -8.59 -6.19
N LYS A 320 -14.45 -8.04 -7.40
CA LYS A 320 -15.04 -8.63 -8.61
C LYS A 320 -14.03 -9.42 -9.46
N GLY A 321 -12.82 -9.65 -8.96
CA GLY A 321 -11.77 -10.41 -9.66
C GLY A 321 -11.22 -9.67 -10.89
N ARG A 322 -11.24 -8.33 -10.90
CA ARG A 322 -10.69 -7.55 -12.01
C ARG A 322 -9.39 -6.86 -11.59
N PRO A 323 -8.23 -7.21 -12.16
CA PRO A 323 -6.99 -6.48 -11.89
C PRO A 323 -7.16 -5.04 -12.37
N HIS A 324 -6.81 -4.09 -11.49
CA HIS A 324 -6.92 -2.66 -11.77
C HIS A 324 -5.71 -1.93 -11.18
N ALA A 325 -5.26 -0.91 -11.89
CA ALA A 325 -4.29 0.04 -11.40
C ALA A 325 -4.87 0.80 -10.17
N GLY A 326 -4.17 0.71 -9.04
CA GLY A 326 -4.61 1.28 -7.77
C GLY A 326 -4.48 2.80 -7.73
N LEU A 327 -3.30 3.33 -8.10
CA LEU A 327 -3.00 4.75 -7.97
C LEU A 327 -3.90 5.66 -8.81
N PRO A 328 -4.36 5.30 -10.04
CA PRO A 328 -5.33 6.10 -10.77
C PRO A 328 -6.62 6.40 -10.00
N LEU A 329 -7.18 5.41 -9.31
CA LEU A 329 -8.42 5.60 -8.56
C LEU A 329 -8.16 6.37 -7.27
N LEU A 330 -7.06 6.07 -6.56
CA LEU A 330 -6.71 6.71 -5.30
C LEU A 330 -6.28 8.17 -5.49
N ASN A 331 -5.32 8.42 -6.38
CA ASN A 331 -4.82 9.76 -6.68
C ASN A 331 -5.85 10.57 -7.46
N GLY A 332 -6.57 9.96 -8.40
CA GLY A 332 -7.66 10.61 -9.11
C GLY A 332 -8.80 11.02 -8.17
N GLY A 333 -9.14 10.15 -7.22
CA GLY A 333 -10.08 10.45 -6.13
C GLY A 333 -9.59 11.61 -5.26
N ALA A 334 -8.33 11.57 -4.82
CA ALA A 334 -7.70 12.63 -4.02
C ALA A 334 -7.73 13.99 -4.74
N ILE A 335 -7.27 14.05 -5.99
CA ILE A 335 -7.24 15.27 -6.80
C ILE A 335 -8.66 15.78 -7.07
N GLY A 336 -9.59 14.90 -7.44
CA GLY A 336 -10.98 15.27 -7.69
C GLY A 336 -11.67 15.82 -6.44
N GLY A 337 -11.51 15.13 -5.31
CA GLY A 337 -12.03 15.55 -4.01
C GLY A 337 -11.43 16.87 -3.54
N TYR A 338 -10.11 17.03 -3.69
CA TYR A 338 -9.38 18.27 -3.41
C TYR A 338 -9.95 19.46 -4.20
N LEU A 339 -10.06 19.33 -5.52
CA LEU A 339 -10.55 20.40 -6.39
C LEU A 339 -12.01 20.77 -6.07
N LEU A 340 -12.86 19.78 -5.77
CA LEU A 340 -14.23 20.02 -5.34
C LEU A 340 -14.26 20.77 -3.99
N GLY A 341 -13.42 20.38 -3.04
CA GLY A 341 -13.28 21.06 -1.75
C GLY A 341 -12.76 22.49 -1.88
N ALA A 342 -11.78 22.72 -2.77
CA ALA A 342 -11.24 24.04 -3.08
C ALA A 342 -12.32 24.96 -3.67
N LEU A 343 -13.07 24.49 -4.67
CA LEU A 343 -14.18 25.25 -5.27
C LEU A 343 -15.29 25.51 -4.26
N ALA A 344 -15.63 24.54 -3.42
CA ALA A 344 -16.63 24.70 -2.36
C ALA A 344 -16.20 25.74 -1.29
N SER A 345 -14.89 25.94 -1.12
CA SER A 345 -14.31 26.95 -0.23
C SER A 345 -14.25 28.34 -0.86
N GLY A 346 -14.70 28.49 -2.12
CA GLY A 346 -14.69 29.76 -2.85
C GLY A 346 -13.36 30.08 -3.53
N LEU A 347 -12.41 29.14 -3.58
CA LEU A 347 -11.15 29.34 -4.30
C LEU A 347 -11.38 29.30 -5.82
N SER A 348 -10.59 30.10 -6.55
CA SER A 348 -10.50 29.95 -8.00
C SER A 348 -9.70 28.70 -8.35
N LEU A 349 -9.88 28.17 -9.56
CA LEU A 349 -9.04 27.06 -10.03
C LEU A 349 -7.56 27.44 -10.04
N ALA A 350 -7.21 28.67 -10.42
CA ALA A 350 -5.83 29.14 -10.39
C ALA A 350 -5.25 29.02 -8.97
N ALA A 351 -5.94 29.55 -7.96
CA ALA A 351 -5.52 29.44 -6.57
C ALA A 351 -5.45 27.98 -6.08
N ALA A 352 -6.36 27.10 -6.52
CA ALA A 352 -6.30 25.68 -6.21
C ALA A 352 -5.10 24.96 -6.84
N PHE A 353 -4.51 25.50 -7.90
CA PHE A 353 -3.24 25.04 -8.46
C PHE A 353 -2.05 25.83 -7.90
N GLY A 354 -2.23 26.74 -6.94
CA GLY A 354 -1.15 27.60 -6.45
C GLY A 354 -0.67 28.64 -7.48
N LEU A 355 -1.54 29.07 -8.40
CA LEU A 355 -1.27 30.01 -9.50
C LEU A 355 -1.92 31.40 -9.33
#